data_AF-A0A8T5MLR9-F1
#
_entry.id   AF-A0A8T5MLR9-F1
#
_cell.length_a   1.000
_cell.length_b   1.000
_cell.length_c   1.000
_cell.angle_alpha   90.00
_cell.angle_beta   90.00
_cell.angle_gamma   90.00
#
_symmetry.space_group_name_H-M   'P 1'
#
loop_
_entity.id
_entity.type
_entity.pdbx_description
1 polymer ?
#
loop_
_entity_poly.entity_id
_entity_poly.type
_entity_poly.pdbx_seq_one_letter_code
_entity_poly.pdbx_strand_id
1 'polypeptide(L)'
;MEIARKKMELQSKGVRIGHALEERLLGDFPTATSDYLSFMMGGAPVAMLGGFYTDSSPYEIREMQEGHGIFEADELFTKIEFLKRPEFFDKTTSDGIKMEKLGKLVAPGFLIVYLSTGCVYWGEMQCKFCVTGHINTIKNKRPEQVSELANEGAREIGSHIALTSGALPKDRGSVLLAETAKKIKERADVAVSVNSEPPEDLNKINEMASADSIYINLEVFDEKKRREIMPGKSELKLADYDRVFKRCTDVFDDNQVGSVLLAGLEEDDTYLEGVEHLASMGVVPAVVPFYPTSLSKLNDMAPPSKERMENIYLKSIDIINDYGLDPFKTKAGFIKGGALSAMKEVIQNV
;
A
#
# COMPACT_ATOMS: atom_id res chain seq x y z
N MET A 1 16.38 -9.60 13.99
CA MET A 1 15.56 -10.46 13.10
C MET A 1 14.20 -10.85 13.68
N GLU A 2 14.00 -10.82 15.00
CA GLU A 2 12.76 -11.31 15.63
C GLU A 2 11.50 -10.60 15.12
N ILE A 3 11.49 -9.26 15.10
CA ILE A 3 10.33 -8.47 14.64
C ILE A 3 9.98 -8.75 13.18
N ALA A 4 10.98 -8.86 12.29
CA ALA A 4 10.76 -9.22 10.89
C ALA A 4 10.06 -10.58 10.76
N ARG A 5 10.53 -11.60 11.51
CA ARG A 5 9.94 -12.94 11.52
C ARG A 5 8.51 -12.94 12.04
N LYS A 6 8.24 -12.22 13.13
CA LYS A 6 6.87 -12.07 13.66
C LYS A 6 5.95 -11.38 12.65
N LYS A 7 6.43 -10.31 12.00
CA LYS A 7 5.64 -9.59 10.99
C LYS A 7 5.30 -10.48 9.80
N MET A 8 6.26 -11.23 9.27
CA MET A 8 6.03 -12.18 8.17
C MET A 8 5.08 -13.31 8.56
N GLU A 9 5.21 -13.84 9.78
CA GLU A 9 4.31 -14.86 10.33
C GLU A 9 2.85 -14.36 10.33
N LEU A 10 2.61 -13.19 10.90
CA LEU A 10 1.27 -12.61 10.97
C LEU A 10 0.72 -12.24 9.58
N GLN A 11 1.55 -11.71 8.68
CA GLN A 11 1.14 -11.41 7.30
C GLN A 11 0.82 -12.67 6.48
N SER A 12 1.44 -13.81 6.82
CA SER A 12 1.21 -15.09 6.16
C SER A 12 -0.06 -15.79 6.66
N LYS A 13 -0.31 -15.75 7.98
CA LYS A 13 -1.42 -16.46 8.61
C LYS A 13 -2.66 -15.61 8.84
N GLY A 14 -2.53 -14.30 8.81
CA GLY A 14 -3.57 -13.36 9.24
C GLY A 14 -3.72 -13.35 10.75
N VAL A 15 -4.60 -12.50 11.27
CA VAL A 15 -4.89 -12.38 12.70
C VAL A 15 -6.37 -12.20 12.91
N ARG A 16 -6.98 -13.02 13.76
CA ARG A 16 -8.39 -12.92 14.10
C ARG A 16 -8.63 -11.80 15.09
N ILE A 17 -9.76 -11.13 14.96
CA ILE A 17 -10.31 -10.22 15.96
C ILE A 17 -11.76 -10.62 16.21
N GLY A 18 -12.14 -10.80 17.48
CA GLY A 18 -13.50 -11.14 17.84
C GLY A 18 -14.44 -9.97 17.55
N HIS A 19 -15.62 -10.26 16.98
CA HIS A 19 -16.60 -9.23 16.57
C HIS A 19 -16.93 -8.21 17.69
N ALA A 20 -17.15 -8.68 18.92
CA ALA A 20 -17.43 -7.80 20.05
C ALA A 20 -16.25 -6.88 20.42
N LEU A 21 -15.01 -7.34 20.21
CA LEU A 21 -13.83 -6.50 20.42
C LEU A 21 -13.67 -5.50 19.29
N GLU A 22 -13.86 -5.92 18.04
CA GLU A 22 -13.86 -5.05 16.86
C GLU A 22 -14.87 -3.89 17.03
N GLU A 23 -16.14 -4.20 17.36
CA GLU A 23 -17.17 -3.17 17.57
C GLU A 23 -16.79 -2.14 18.64
N ARG A 24 -16.16 -2.59 19.72
CA ARG A 24 -15.68 -1.71 20.80
C ARG A 24 -14.53 -0.81 20.36
N LEU A 25 -13.65 -1.29 19.49
CA LEU A 25 -12.44 -0.58 19.09
C LEU A 25 -12.67 0.40 17.93
N LEU A 26 -13.63 0.14 17.05
CA LEU A 26 -13.84 0.88 15.79
C LEU A 26 -13.94 2.41 15.94
N GLY A 27 -14.47 2.91 17.06
CA GLY A 27 -14.57 4.35 17.32
C GLY A 27 -13.21 5.03 17.49
N ASP A 28 -12.34 4.42 18.30
CA ASP A 28 -11.03 4.98 18.67
C ASP A 28 -9.90 4.50 17.75
N PHE A 29 -10.08 3.35 17.11
CA PHE A 29 -9.08 2.64 16.32
C PHE A 29 -9.69 2.16 14.98
N PRO A 30 -9.81 3.04 13.98
CA PRO A 30 -10.55 2.76 12.75
C PRO A 30 -9.89 1.69 11.84
N THR A 31 -8.67 1.27 12.17
CA THR A 31 -7.91 0.21 11.48
C THR A 31 -7.85 -1.08 12.28
N ALA A 32 -8.64 -1.23 13.35
CA ALA A 32 -8.74 -2.45 14.14
C ALA A 32 -9.91 -3.31 13.64
N THR A 33 -9.94 -3.61 12.34
CA THR A 33 -11.06 -4.32 11.70
C THR A 33 -10.63 -5.68 11.18
N SER A 34 -11.60 -6.59 11.03
CA SER A 34 -11.36 -7.92 10.49
C SER A 34 -10.93 -7.90 9.02
N ASP A 35 -11.45 -6.96 8.21
CA ASP A 35 -11.06 -6.79 6.80
C ASP A 35 -9.74 -6.03 6.60
N TYR A 36 -9.37 -5.15 7.53
CA TYR A 36 -8.15 -4.37 7.47
C TYR A 36 -7.60 -4.10 8.85
N LEU A 37 -6.44 -4.68 9.13
CA LEU A 37 -5.81 -4.61 10.44
C LEU A 37 -4.50 -3.84 10.35
N SER A 38 -4.37 -2.76 11.12
CA SER A 38 -3.11 -2.03 11.26
C SER A 38 -2.80 -1.65 12.71
N PHE A 39 -1.55 -1.88 13.11
CA PHE A 39 -1.03 -1.66 14.46
C PHE A 39 0.49 -1.53 14.45
N MET A 40 1.04 -1.09 15.58
CA MET A 40 2.47 -1.14 15.88
C MET A 40 2.82 -2.41 16.64
N MET A 41 3.95 -3.02 16.29
CA MET A 41 4.50 -4.20 16.94
C MET A 41 6.01 -4.01 17.12
N GLY A 42 6.45 -3.80 18.37
CA GLY A 42 7.87 -3.64 18.69
C GLY A 42 8.56 -2.51 17.90
N GLY A 43 7.85 -1.40 17.68
CA GLY A 43 8.34 -0.26 16.88
C GLY A 43 8.19 -0.40 15.36
N ALA A 44 7.79 -1.57 14.85
CA ALA A 44 7.50 -1.77 13.43
C ALA A 44 6.01 -1.56 13.12
N PRO A 45 5.66 -0.83 12.06
CA PRO A 45 4.29 -0.76 11.58
C PRO A 45 3.92 -2.07 10.88
N VAL A 46 2.71 -2.56 11.15
CA VAL A 46 2.14 -3.73 10.51
C VAL A 46 0.79 -3.34 9.92
N ALA A 47 0.57 -3.71 8.66
CA ALA A 47 -0.74 -3.69 8.03
C ALA A 47 -0.95 -5.01 7.28
N MET A 48 -2.16 -5.53 7.36
CA MET A 48 -2.60 -6.71 6.63
C MET A 48 -4.06 -6.56 6.24
N LEU A 49 -4.40 -7.11 5.08
CA LEU A 49 -5.78 -7.19 4.63
C LEU A 49 -6.32 -8.57 5.03
N GLY A 50 -7.42 -8.57 5.77
CA GLY A 50 -8.10 -9.80 6.14
C GLY A 50 -8.91 -10.38 4.98
N GLY A 51 -9.15 -11.68 5.06
CA GLY A 51 -9.95 -12.44 4.12
C GLY A 51 -10.26 -13.81 4.68
N PHE A 52 -10.82 -14.71 3.87
CA PHE A 52 -11.26 -16.03 4.36
C PHE A 52 -10.13 -16.87 4.98
N TYR A 53 -8.88 -16.67 4.54
CA TYR A 53 -7.72 -17.33 5.14
C TYR A 53 -7.55 -17.00 6.63
N THR A 54 -7.99 -15.82 7.07
CA THR A 54 -7.83 -15.33 8.45
C THR A 54 -8.68 -16.12 9.45
N ASP A 55 -9.81 -16.71 9.02
CA ASP A 55 -10.68 -17.51 9.89
C ASP A 55 -9.97 -18.73 10.47
N SER A 56 -8.96 -19.24 9.75
CA SER A 56 -8.13 -20.37 10.16
C SER A 56 -6.86 -19.97 10.92
N SER A 57 -6.64 -18.67 11.17
CA SER A 57 -5.42 -18.19 11.80
C SER A 57 -5.30 -18.68 13.25
N PRO A 58 -4.11 -19.18 13.66
CA PRO A 58 -3.85 -19.51 15.05
C PRO A 58 -3.70 -18.25 15.92
N TYR A 59 -3.58 -17.08 15.31
CA TYR A 59 -3.37 -15.81 15.98
C TYR A 59 -4.68 -15.07 16.22
N GLU A 60 -4.87 -14.56 17.43
CA GLU A 60 -6.04 -13.80 17.84
C GLU A 60 -5.64 -12.58 18.66
N ILE A 61 -6.25 -11.43 18.35
CA ILE A 61 -6.14 -10.23 19.18
C ILE A 61 -7.02 -10.39 20.42
N ARG A 62 -6.43 -10.14 21.58
CA ARG A 62 -7.14 -10.09 22.86
C ARG A 62 -6.76 -8.83 23.63
N GLU A 63 -7.71 -8.36 24.43
CA GLU A 63 -7.49 -7.32 25.43
C GLU A 63 -6.68 -7.89 26.61
N MET A 64 -5.70 -7.14 27.07
CA MET A 64 -4.88 -7.45 28.24
C MET A 64 -5.25 -6.50 29.39
N GLN A 65 -4.71 -6.72 30.59
CA GLN A 65 -4.83 -5.74 31.69
C GLN A 65 -4.33 -4.35 31.27
N GLU A 66 -3.29 -4.31 30.43
CA GLU A 66 -2.74 -3.10 29.84
C GLU A 66 -2.63 -3.27 28.32
N GLY A 67 -3.52 -2.62 27.58
CA GLY A 67 -3.51 -2.59 26.12
C GLY A 67 -3.98 -3.90 25.47
N HIS A 68 -3.36 -4.24 24.34
CA HIS A 68 -3.76 -5.37 23.51
C HIS A 68 -2.55 -6.24 23.15
N GLY A 69 -2.81 -7.52 22.91
CA GLY A 69 -1.81 -8.47 22.47
C GLY A 69 -2.38 -9.42 21.43
N ILE A 70 -1.48 -9.98 20.62
CA ILE A 70 -1.77 -11.11 19.75
C ILE A 70 -1.34 -12.36 20.49
N PHE A 71 -2.23 -13.36 20.53
CA PHE A 71 -2.03 -14.64 21.19
C PHE A 71 -2.02 -15.75 20.16
N GLU A 72 -1.14 -16.74 20.37
CA GLU A 72 -1.19 -18.03 19.70
C GLU A 72 -1.72 -19.05 20.72
N ALA A 73 -2.91 -19.58 20.48
CA ALA A 73 -3.68 -20.30 21.50
C ALA A 73 -3.82 -19.48 22.80
N ASP A 74 -3.09 -19.82 23.87
CA ASP A 74 -3.12 -19.11 25.17
C ASP A 74 -1.80 -18.40 25.51
N GLU A 75 -0.80 -18.49 24.63
CA GLU A 75 0.49 -17.84 24.82
C GLU A 75 0.53 -16.48 24.13
N LEU A 76 1.06 -15.46 24.83
CA LEU A 76 1.24 -14.14 24.27
C LEU A 76 2.35 -14.19 23.20
N PHE A 77 1.97 -14.00 21.94
CA PHE A 77 2.91 -13.95 20.81
C PHE A 77 3.63 -12.59 20.76
N THR A 78 2.88 -11.49 20.86
CA THR A 78 3.42 -10.13 20.93
C THR A 78 2.41 -9.12 21.47
N LYS A 79 2.90 -8.05 22.10
CA LYS A 79 2.10 -6.85 22.39
C LYS A 79 1.93 -6.03 21.10
N ILE A 80 0.80 -5.32 21.00
CA ILE A 80 0.49 -4.43 19.90
C ILE A 80 -0.10 -3.11 20.38
N GLU A 81 0.05 -2.06 19.57
CA GLU A 81 -0.59 -0.77 19.79
C GLU A 81 -1.39 -0.38 18.54
N PHE A 82 -2.70 -0.20 18.70
CA PHE A 82 -3.56 0.25 17.61
C PHE A 82 -3.34 1.72 17.27
N LEU A 83 -3.69 2.08 16.04
CA LEU A 83 -3.58 3.44 15.55
C LEU A 83 -4.78 4.26 16.03
N LYS A 84 -4.53 5.23 16.88
CA LYS A 84 -5.56 6.17 17.31
C LYS A 84 -6.15 6.90 16.11
N ARG A 85 -7.47 7.08 16.14
CA ARG A 85 -8.19 7.92 15.19
C ARG A 85 -7.63 9.36 15.27
N PRO A 86 -7.21 9.98 14.16
CA PRO A 86 -6.74 11.36 14.17
C PRO A 86 -7.87 12.34 14.49
N GLU A 87 -7.57 13.44 15.17
CA GLU A 87 -8.57 14.46 15.56
C GLU A 87 -9.09 15.21 14.32
N PHE A 88 -8.24 15.46 13.32
CA PHE A 88 -8.67 16.11 12.09
C PHE A 88 -9.76 15.34 11.32
N PHE A 89 -9.99 14.04 11.60
CA PHE A 89 -11.07 13.28 10.98
C PHE A 89 -12.47 13.82 11.34
N ASP A 90 -12.63 14.49 12.48
CA ASP A 90 -13.90 15.10 12.91
C ASP A 90 -14.21 16.42 12.22
N LYS A 91 -13.20 17.03 11.60
CA LYS A 91 -13.35 18.27 10.84
C LYS A 91 -14.10 18.01 9.54
N THR A 92 -14.56 19.11 8.95
CA THR A 92 -15.35 19.12 7.74
C THR A 92 -14.69 20.05 6.74
N THR A 93 -14.62 19.66 5.47
CA THR A 93 -14.18 20.54 4.38
C THR A 93 -15.14 21.71 4.21
N SER A 94 -14.68 22.75 3.52
CA SER A 94 -15.45 23.94 3.18
C SER A 94 -16.75 23.65 2.42
N ASP A 95 -16.85 22.51 1.74
CA ASP A 95 -18.04 22.05 1.02
C ASP A 95 -18.86 20.99 1.78
N GLY A 96 -18.60 20.77 3.07
CA GLY A 96 -19.46 19.97 3.93
C GLY A 96 -19.13 18.47 4.03
N ILE A 97 -17.95 18.02 3.55
CA ILE A 97 -17.55 16.61 3.64
C ILE A 97 -16.72 16.36 4.90
N LYS A 98 -17.12 15.36 5.70
CA LYS A 98 -16.33 14.88 6.84
C LYS A 98 -14.98 14.32 6.39
N MET A 99 -13.89 14.76 7.02
CA MET A 99 -12.53 14.40 6.59
C MET A 99 -12.22 12.90 6.70
N GLU A 100 -12.84 12.19 7.64
CA GLU A 100 -12.76 10.72 7.72
C GLU A 100 -13.22 10.00 6.44
N LYS A 101 -14.07 10.65 5.61
CA LYS A 101 -14.53 10.08 4.34
C LYS A 101 -13.52 10.29 3.20
N LEU A 102 -12.48 11.11 3.43
CA LEU A 102 -11.52 11.51 2.41
C LEU A 102 -10.22 10.70 2.44
N GLY A 103 -9.77 10.22 3.60
CA GLY A 103 -8.52 9.46 3.74
C GLY A 103 -8.68 8.25 4.65
N LYS A 104 -7.75 7.30 4.54
CA LYS A 104 -7.63 6.14 5.44
C LYS A 104 -6.21 6.07 5.99
N LEU A 105 -6.07 5.74 7.26
CA LEU A 105 -4.76 5.43 7.83
C LEU A 105 -4.34 4.04 7.36
N VAL A 106 -3.12 3.94 6.83
CA VAL A 106 -2.48 2.67 6.47
C VAL A 106 -1.52 2.20 7.56
N ALA A 107 -0.85 3.16 8.18
CA ALA A 107 0.12 2.97 9.25
C ALA A 107 0.17 4.28 10.06
N PRO A 108 0.83 4.33 11.22
CA PRO A 108 1.05 5.60 11.90
C PRO A 108 1.80 6.55 10.96
N GLY A 109 1.17 7.70 10.75
CA GLY A 109 1.63 8.75 9.87
C GLY A 109 1.62 8.50 8.37
N PHE A 110 1.07 7.37 7.94
CA PHE A 110 0.82 7.06 6.54
C PHE A 110 -0.68 7.14 6.26
N LEU A 111 -1.09 8.23 5.60
CA LEU A 111 -2.45 8.39 5.11
C LEU A 111 -2.53 8.03 3.62
N ILE A 112 -3.52 7.24 3.21
CA ILE A 112 -3.86 7.00 1.80
C ILE A 112 -5.16 7.69 1.42
N VAL A 113 -5.19 8.29 0.23
CA VAL A 113 -6.36 8.95 -0.34
C VAL A 113 -6.65 8.34 -1.71
N TYR A 114 -7.80 7.69 -1.83
CA TYR A 114 -8.35 7.19 -3.08
C TYR A 114 -9.13 8.32 -3.78
N LEU A 115 -8.52 8.99 -4.76
CA LEU A 115 -9.13 10.13 -5.45
C LEU A 115 -10.38 9.73 -6.23
N SER A 116 -10.38 8.54 -6.81
CA SER A 116 -11.57 7.91 -7.34
C SER A 116 -11.61 6.42 -6.99
N THR A 117 -12.81 5.91 -6.70
CA THR A 117 -13.06 4.46 -6.58
C THR A 117 -13.44 3.83 -7.93
N GLY A 118 -13.62 4.63 -8.98
CA GLY A 118 -13.88 4.16 -10.33
C GLY A 118 -12.63 3.64 -11.03
N CYS A 119 -12.77 2.61 -11.85
CA CYS A 119 -11.72 2.07 -12.70
C CYS A 119 -12.32 1.56 -14.01
N VAL A 120 -11.73 1.92 -15.16
CA VAL A 120 -12.20 1.50 -16.50
C VAL A 120 -12.18 -0.02 -16.69
N TYR A 121 -11.36 -0.72 -15.92
CA TYR A 121 -11.27 -2.18 -15.95
C TYR A 121 -12.29 -2.88 -15.03
N TRP A 122 -12.99 -2.15 -14.16
CA TRP A 122 -13.89 -2.77 -13.17
C TRP A 122 -14.98 -3.60 -13.86
N GLY A 123 -15.17 -4.85 -13.41
CA GLY A 123 -16.04 -5.83 -14.07
C GLY A 123 -15.27 -7.01 -14.67
N GLU A 124 -15.40 -7.23 -15.98
CA GLU A 124 -14.77 -8.38 -16.67
C GLU A 124 -13.25 -8.25 -16.75
N MET A 125 -12.74 -7.05 -17.04
CA MET A 125 -11.31 -6.79 -17.24
C MET A 125 -10.54 -6.47 -15.94
N GLN A 126 -11.18 -6.59 -14.78
CA GLN A 126 -10.61 -6.11 -13.51
C GLN A 126 -9.43 -6.95 -13.07
N CYS A 127 -8.48 -6.33 -12.37
CA CYS A 127 -7.47 -7.06 -11.63
C CYS A 127 -8.15 -7.94 -10.56
N LYS A 128 -7.90 -9.24 -10.60
CA LYS A 128 -8.57 -10.23 -9.74
C LYS A 128 -8.26 -10.02 -8.24
N PHE A 129 -7.13 -9.40 -7.90
CA PHE A 129 -6.77 -9.02 -6.53
C PHE A 129 -7.44 -7.72 -6.05
N CYS A 130 -8.01 -6.91 -6.95
CA CYS A 130 -8.39 -5.53 -6.63
C CYS A 130 -9.79 -5.43 -6.02
N VAL A 131 -9.92 -4.59 -4.99
CA VAL A 131 -11.19 -4.31 -4.31
C VAL A 131 -11.63 -2.85 -4.42
N THR A 132 -11.07 -2.07 -5.35
CA THR A 132 -11.30 -0.62 -5.44
C THR A 132 -12.79 -0.25 -5.49
N GLY A 133 -13.61 -1.04 -6.18
CA GLY A 133 -15.06 -0.79 -6.28
C GLY A 133 -15.85 -1.10 -5.01
N HIS A 134 -15.22 -1.75 -4.03
CA HIS A 134 -15.81 -2.04 -2.71
C HIS A 134 -15.34 -1.09 -1.61
N ILE A 135 -14.42 -0.16 -1.91
CA ILE A 135 -13.91 0.78 -0.91
C ILE A 135 -15.04 1.72 -0.51
N ASN A 136 -15.45 1.64 0.76
CA ASN A 136 -16.40 2.56 1.36
C ASN A 136 -15.76 3.94 1.58
N THR A 137 -15.93 4.84 0.60
CA THR A 137 -15.47 6.23 0.62
C THR A 137 -16.26 7.03 -0.42
N ILE A 138 -16.12 8.37 -0.44
CA ILE A 138 -16.73 9.15 -1.50
C ILE A 138 -16.12 8.80 -2.86
N LYS A 139 -16.98 8.64 -3.87
CA LYS A 139 -16.61 8.09 -5.19
C LYS A 139 -15.55 8.92 -5.91
N ASN A 140 -15.70 10.23 -5.91
CA ASN A 140 -14.77 11.16 -6.57
C ASN A 140 -14.43 12.28 -5.58
N LYS A 141 -13.14 12.46 -5.30
CA LYS A 141 -12.62 13.52 -4.43
C LYS A 141 -12.09 14.64 -5.31
N ARG A 142 -12.37 15.89 -4.92
CA ARG A 142 -11.80 17.05 -5.61
C ARG A 142 -10.42 17.38 -5.02
N PRO A 143 -9.47 17.86 -5.83
CA PRO A 143 -8.18 18.34 -5.35
C PRO A 143 -8.28 19.31 -4.16
N GLU A 144 -9.28 20.20 -4.14
CA GLU A 144 -9.52 21.13 -3.02
C GLU A 144 -9.79 20.41 -1.70
N GLN A 145 -10.70 19.42 -1.72
CA GLN A 145 -11.09 18.66 -0.52
C GLN A 145 -9.89 17.95 0.10
N VAL A 146 -9.04 17.35 -0.74
CA VAL A 146 -7.86 16.63 -0.28
C VAL A 146 -6.80 17.59 0.23
N SER A 147 -6.64 18.76 -0.40
CA SER A 147 -5.72 19.78 0.08
C SER A 147 -6.14 20.39 1.43
N GLU A 148 -7.43 20.53 1.69
CA GLU A 148 -7.95 20.95 3.00
C GLU A 148 -7.68 19.89 4.06
N LEU A 149 -7.94 18.62 3.73
CA LEU A 149 -7.59 17.49 4.62
C LEU A 149 -6.09 17.45 4.91
N ALA A 150 -5.23 17.66 3.92
CA ALA A 150 -3.79 17.69 4.13
C ALA A 150 -3.38 18.88 5.03
N ASN A 151 -3.95 20.07 4.82
CA ASN A 151 -3.68 21.24 5.64
C ASN A 151 -4.08 21.03 7.11
N GLU A 152 -5.26 20.47 7.36
CA GLU A 152 -5.74 20.21 8.71
C GLU A 152 -4.99 19.06 9.40
N GLY A 153 -4.57 18.05 8.64
CA GLY A 153 -4.00 16.81 9.16
C GLY A 153 -2.48 16.72 9.13
N ALA A 154 -1.75 17.59 8.41
CA ALA A 154 -0.32 17.41 8.14
C ALA A 154 0.53 17.14 9.40
N ARG A 155 0.26 17.85 10.51
CA ARG A 155 0.98 17.66 11.78
C ARG A 155 0.69 16.32 12.45
N GLU A 156 -0.56 15.88 12.42
CA GLU A 156 -0.98 14.58 12.99
C GLU A 156 -0.56 13.41 12.10
N ILE A 157 -0.57 13.61 10.78
CA ILE A 157 -0.03 12.65 9.80
C ILE A 157 1.48 12.54 10.02
N GLY A 158 2.25 13.62 10.04
CA GLY A 158 3.66 13.61 10.44
C GLY A 158 4.64 12.88 9.51
N SER A 159 4.21 11.94 8.65
CA SER A 159 5.07 11.32 7.62
C SER A 159 4.66 11.69 6.20
N HIS A 160 3.58 11.12 5.65
CA HIS A 160 3.25 11.34 4.24
C HIS A 160 1.81 10.99 3.87
N ILE A 161 1.40 11.48 2.69
CA ILE A 161 0.13 11.16 2.05
C ILE A 161 0.40 10.42 0.74
N ALA A 162 -0.20 9.25 0.55
CA ALA A 162 -0.23 8.57 -0.74
C ALA A 162 -1.55 8.85 -1.46
N LEU A 163 -1.46 9.46 -2.63
CA LEU A 163 -2.58 9.63 -3.55
C LEU A 163 -2.63 8.43 -4.48
N THR A 164 -3.81 7.87 -4.65
CA THR A 164 -4.08 6.80 -5.60
C THR A 164 -5.39 7.04 -6.32
N SER A 165 -5.51 6.52 -7.53
CA SER A 165 -6.75 6.54 -8.31
C SER A 165 -6.88 5.21 -9.03
N GLY A 166 -8.11 4.75 -9.25
CA GLY A 166 -8.33 3.77 -10.30
C GLY A 166 -8.01 4.37 -11.68
N ALA A 167 -7.82 3.52 -12.68
CA ALA A 167 -7.60 3.94 -14.05
C ALA A 167 -8.85 4.66 -14.58
N LEU A 168 -8.76 5.95 -14.86
CA LEU A 168 -9.86 6.76 -15.39
C LEU A 168 -9.79 6.87 -16.92
N PRO A 169 -10.90 7.18 -17.61
CA PRO A 169 -10.88 7.41 -19.05
C PRO A 169 -9.90 8.52 -19.45
N LYS A 170 -9.36 8.43 -20.68
CA LYS A 170 -8.43 9.38 -21.33
C LYS A 170 -7.01 9.41 -20.77
N ASP A 171 -6.83 9.64 -19.47
CA ASP A 171 -5.51 9.95 -18.89
C ASP A 171 -5.12 9.03 -17.72
N ARG A 172 -5.92 7.98 -17.47
CA ARG A 172 -5.72 7.01 -16.40
C ARG A 172 -5.68 7.63 -14.99
N GLY A 173 -6.22 8.84 -14.84
CA GLY A 173 -6.27 9.59 -13.58
C GLY A 173 -5.03 10.45 -13.30
N SER A 174 -4.07 10.50 -14.23
CA SER A 174 -2.80 11.23 -14.04
C SER A 174 -2.99 12.73 -13.81
N VAL A 175 -3.93 13.38 -14.50
CA VAL A 175 -4.23 14.82 -14.29
C VAL A 175 -4.80 15.06 -12.89
N LEU A 176 -5.74 14.23 -12.45
CA LEU A 176 -6.34 14.34 -11.13
C LEU A 176 -5.30 14.16 -10.01
N LEU A 177 -4.38 13.22 -10.19
CA LEU A 177 -3.25 13.00 -9.29
C LEU A 177 -2.32 14.23 -9.25
N ALA A 178 -1.92 14.75 -10.41
CA ALA A 178 -1.06 15.92 -10.54
C ALA A 178 -1.66 17.18 -9.88
N GLU A 179 -2.91 17.50 -10.19
CA GLU A 179 -3.62 18.65 -9.63
C GLU A 179 -3.76 18.54 -8.10
N THR A 180 -4.05 17.34 -7.60
CA THR A 180 -4.19 17.12 -6.16
C THR A 180 -2.85 17.22 -5.44
N ALA A 181 -1.80 16.60 -5.97
CA ALA A 181 -0.45 16.69 -5.40
C ALA A 181 0.00 18.16 -5.32
N LYS A 182 -0.15 18.91 -6.42
CA LYS A 182 0.18 20.34 -6.47
C LYS A 182 -0.54 21.14 -5.39
N LYS A 183 -1.86 21.00 -5.25
CA LYS A 183 -2.64 21.74 -4.24
C LYS A 183 -2.28 21.35 -2.80
N ILE A 184 -1.91 20.10 -2.55
CA ILE A 184 -1.40 19.70 -1.23
C ILE A 184 -0.09 20.46 -0.95
N LYS A 185 0.86 20.46 -1.89
CA LYS A 185 2.15 21.15 -1.70
C LYS A 185 2.01 22.67 -1.55
N GLU A 186 0.96 23.28 -2.11
CA GLU A 186 0.65 24.70 -1.94
C GLU A 186 0.11 25.05 -0.53
N ARG A 187 -0.41 24.07 0.22
CA ARG A 187 -1.14 24.31 1.48
C ARG A 187 -0.55 23.60 2.70
N ALA A 188 0.18 22.52 2.51
CA ALA A 188 0.62 21.65 3.59
C ALA A 188 2.07 21.22 3.39
N ASP A 189 2.85 21.32 4.46
CA ASP A 189 4.20 20.76 4.53
C ASP A 189 4.13 19.28 4.91
N VAL A 190 3.88 18.45 3.90
CA VAL A 190 3.83 16.99 4.02
C VAL A 190 4.38 16.35 2.74
N ALA A 191 5.04 15.20 2.89
CA ALA A 191 5.51 14.44 1.73
C ALA A 191 4.32 13.78 1.03
N VAL A 192 4.34 13.76 -0.30
CA VAL A 192 3.26 13.22 -1.13
C VAL A 192 3.81 12.21 -2.12
N SER A 193 3.15 11.05 -2.22
CA SER A 193 3.38 10.14 -3.36
C SER A 193 2.15 10.06 -4.24
N VAL A 194 2.33 9.93 -5.55
CA VAL A 194 1.25 9.60 -6.48
C VAL A 194 1.38 8.17 -7.01
N ASN A 195 0.27 7.45 -7.08
CA ASN A 195 0.19 6.10 -7.62
C ASN A 195 -0.65 6.13 -8.87
N SER A 196 -0.02 5.92 -10.02
CA SER A 196 -0.63 6.03 -11.34
C SER A 196 -0.46 4.74 -12.13
N GLU A 197 -1.42 4.44 -13.00
CA GLU A 197 -1.18 3.49 -14.08
C GLU A 197 -0.30 4.18 -15.16
N PRO A 198 0.55 3.46 -15.94
CA PRO A 198 1.37 4.08 -16.97
C PRO A 198 0.57 5.04 -17.89
N PRO A 199 0.85 6.36 -17.87
CA PRO A 199 0.16 7.30 -18.74
C PRO A 199 0.63 7.14 -20.19
N GLU A 200 -0.29 7.33 -21.14
CA GLU A 200 0.04 7.30 -22.58
C GLU A 200 0.89 8.52 -22.99
N ASP A 201 0.53 9.71 -22.49
CA ASP A 201 1.32 10.93 -22.63
C ASP A 201 2.33 11.04 -21.48
N LEU A 202 3.60 10.84 -21.79
CA LEU A 202 4.71 10.93 -20.84
C LEU A 202 4.86 12.32 -20.22
N ASN A 203 4.30 13.38 -20.80
CA ASN A 203 4.30 14.70 -20.18
C ASN A 203 3.53 14.73 -18.86
N LYS A 204 2.58 13.82 -18.66
CA LYS A 204 1.83 13.69 -17.40
C LYS A 204 2.72 13.34 -16.21
N ILE A 205 3.88 12.72 -16.45
CA ILE A 205 4.88 12.46 -15.40
C ILE A 205 5.47 13.78 -14.89
N ASN A 206 5.69 14.77 -15.77
CA ASN A 206 6.14 16.11 -15.37
C ASN A 206 5.09 16.85 -14.54
N GLU A 207 3.81 16.74 -14.93
CA GLU A 207 2.72 17.37 -14.18
C GLU A 207 2.61 16.77 -12.77
N MET A 208 2.86 15.47 -12.63
CA MET A 208 2.90 14.75 -11.36
C MET A 208 4.16 15.00 -10.52
N ALA A 209 5.20 15.64 -11.07
CA ALA A 209 6.48 15.89 -10.38
C ALA A 209 6.41 16.91 -9.23
N SER A 210 5.22 17.48 -8.97
CA SER A 210 4.97 18.19 -7.71
C SER A 210 4.96 17.25 -6.49
N ALA A 211 4.73 15.94 -6.70
CA ALA A 211 4.86 14.93 -5.66
C ALA A 211 6.32 14.62 -5.35
N ASP A 212 6.59 14.14 -4.14
CA ASP A 212 7.93 13.75 -3.67
C ASP A 212 8.33 12.35 -4.14
N SER A 213 7.36 11.50 -4.49
CA SER A 213 7.58 10.16 -5.04
C SER A 213 6.47 9.76 -6.03
N ILE A 214 6.80 8.89 -6.98
CA ILE A 214 5.85 8.33 -7.95
C ILE A 214 5.89 6.81 -7.93
N TYR A 215 4.72 6.20 -8.05
CA TYR A 215 4.55 4.76 -8.14
C TYR A 215 3.81 4.40 -9.41
N ILE A 216 4.43 3.54 -10.22
CA ILE A 216 3.83 2.92 -11.40
C ILE A 216 3.86 1.42 -11.15
N ASN A 217 2.78 0.90 -10.58
CA ASN A 217 2.77 -0.46 -10.04
C ASN A 217 2.65 -1.49 -11.16
N LEU A 218 3.61 -2.42 -11.19
CA LEU A 218 3.67 -3.51 -12.15
C LEU A 218 2.86 -4.73 -11.68
N GLU A 219 2.80 -4.93 -10.36
CA GLU A 219 2.10 -5.95 -9.57
C GLU A 219 2.45 -7.42 -9.85
N VAL A 220 2.52 -7.82 -11.11
CA VAL A 220 2.87 -9.19 -11.57
C VAL A 220 3.78 -9.04 -12.78
N PHE A 221 4.91 -9.77 -12.80
CA PHE A 221 5.90 -9.66 -13.86
C PHE A 221 5.65 -10.65 -15.02
N ASP A 222 5.34 -11.91 -14.72
CA ASP A 222 5.11 -12.97 -15.69
C ASP A 222 3.96 -12.63 -16.64
N GLU A 223 4.25 -12.52 -17.93
CA GLU A 223 3.29 -12.04 -18.93
C GLU A 223 2.01 -12.89 -19.03
N LYS A 224 2.12 -14.20 -18.79
CA LYS A 224 0.97 -15.11 -18.80
C LYS A 224 0.10 -14.86 -17.57
N LYS A 225 0.70 -14.72 -16.39
CA LYS A 225 0.01 -14.38 -15.14
C LYS A 225 -0.57 -12.97 -15.19
N ARG A 226 0.10 -12.00 -15.82
CA ARG A 226 -0.46 -10.65 -16.05
C ARG A 226 -1.82 -10.75 -16.77
N ARG A 227 -1.90 -11.50 -17.88
CA ARG A 227 -3.16 -11.70 -18.62
C ARG A 227 -4.23 -12.41 -17.79
N GLU A 228 -3.82 -13.40 -17.00
CA GLU A 228 -4.75 -14.17 -16.17
C GLU A 228 -5.30 -13.34 -14.99
N ILE A 229 -4.45 -12.58 -14.32
CA ILE A 229 -4.73 -11.92 -13.04
C ILE A 229 -5.22 -10.50 -13.24
N MET A 230 -4.69 -9.78 -14.22
CA MET A 230 -5.03 -8.38 -14.49
C MET A 230 -5.27 -8.13 -15.97
N PRO A 231 -6.31 -8.76 -16.56
CA PRO A 231 -6.54 -8.75 -18.00
C PRO A 231 -6.54 -7.34 -18.61
N GLY A 232 -7.17 -6.35 -17.95
CA GLY A 232 -7.18 -4.95 -18.40
C GLY A 232 -5.78 -4.30 -18.40
N LYS A 233 -5.06 -4.34 -17.28
CA LYS A 233 -3.71 -3.78 -17.19
C LYS A 233 -2.70 -4.50 -18.09
N SER A 234 -2.94 -5.78 -18.38
CA SER A 234 -2.05 -6.60 -19.21
C SER A 234 -2.07 -6.23 -20.69
N GLU A 235 -3.03 -5.40 -21.14
CA GLU A 235 -3.01 -4.81 -22.47
C GLU A 235 -1.79 -3.91 -22.67
N LEU A 236 -1.30 -3.28 -21.59
CA LEU A 236 0.01 -2.63 -21.56
C LEU A 236 1.11 -3.67 -21.39
N LYS A 237 2.06 -3.66 -22.34
CA LYS A 237 3.21 -4.55 -22.35
C LYS A 237 4.30 -4.04 -21.39
N LEU A 238 5.23 -4.91 -21.02
CA LEU A 238 6.40 -4.50 -20.21
C LEU A 238 7.15 -3.32 -20.83
N ALA A 239 7.34 -3.31 -22.15
CA ALA A 239 7.97 -2.20 -22.85
C ALA A 239 7.25 -0.83 -22.68
N ASP A 240 5.93 -0.83 -22.48
CA ASP A 240 5.18 0.40 -22.19
C ASP A 240 5.48 0.90 -20.76
N TYR A 241 5.59 -0.01 -19.80
CA TYR A 241 6.05 0.28 -18.44
C TYR A 241 7.48 0.78 -18.46
N ASP A 242 8.39 0.14 -19.19
CA ASP A 242 9.81 0.53 -19.25
C ASP A 242 9.98 1.96 -19.78
N ARG A 243 9.22 2.32 -20.82
CA ARG A 243 9.21 3.70 -21.33
C ARG A 243 8.76 4.71 -20.27
N VAL A 244 7.75 4.36 -19.47
CA VAL A 244 7.25 5.21 -18.39
C VAL A 244 8.24 5.27 -17.23
N PHE A 245 8.79 4.15 -16.79
CA PHE A 245 9.80 4.09 -15.74
C PHE A 245 11.03 4.91 -16.09
N LYS A 246 11.52 4.79 -17.33
CA LYS A 246 12.62 5.61 -17.82
C LYS A 246 12.32 7.10 -17.70
N ARG A 247 11.09 7.51 -18.07
CA ARG A 247 10.70 8.92 -17.92
C ARG A 247 10.57 9.32 -16.44
N CYS A 248 10.05 8.46 -15.57
CA CYS A 248 9.95 8.73 -14.14
C CYS A 248 11.35 8.94 -13.53
N THR A 249 12.34 8.10 -13.84
CA THR A 249 13.70 8.23 -13.29
C THR A 249 14.49 9.40 -13.89
N ASP A 250 14.11 9.88 -15.08
CA ASP A 250 14.65 11.14 -15.62
C ASP A 250 14.04 12.41 -14.95
N VAL A 251 12.93 12.29 -14.21
CA VAL A 251 12.18 13.42 -13.64
C VAL A 251 12.25 13.48 -12.11
N PHE A 252 12.17 12.33 -11.43
CA PHE A 252 12.17 12.23 -9.98
C PHE A 252 13.59 11.90 -9.46
N ASP A 253 13.90 12.36 -8.25
CA ASP A 253 15.18 12.04 -7.58
C ASP A 253 15.37 10.53 -7.41
N ASP A 254 16.62 10.12 -7.15
CA ASP A 254 16.98 8.75 -6.80
C ASP A 254 16.09 8.20 -5.66
N ASN A 255 15.69 6.94 -5.80
CA ASN A 255 14.84 6.22 -4.85
C ASN A 255 13.41 6.78 -4.67
N GLN A 256 12.97 7.68 -5.56
CA GLN A 256 11.62 8.25 -5.51
C GLN A 256 10.67 7.68 -6.58
N VAL A 257 11.16 6.79 -7.43
CA VAL A 257 10.32 6.01 -8.36
C VAL A 257 10.16 4.61 -7.79
N GLY A 258 8.92 4.21 -7.51
CA GLY A 258 8.59 2.91 -6.94
C GLY A 258 7.66 2.09 -7.83
N SER A 259 7.64 0.78 -7.59
CA SER A 259 6.64 -0.11 -8.18
C SER A 259 6.32 -1.25 -7.23
N VAL A 260 5.04 -1.49 -6.95
CA VAL A 260 4.60 -2.64 -6.16
C VAL A 260 4.67 -3.92 -6.98
N LEU A 261 5.24 -4.97 -6.40
CA LEU A 261 5.18 -6.35 -6.88
C LEU A 261 4.55 -7.25 -5.82
N LEU A 262 3.57 -8.07 -6.22
CA LEU A 262 2.79 -8.92 -5.33
C LEU A 262 3.35 -10.35 -5.28
N ALA A 263 4.12 -10.65 -4.24
CA ALA A 263 4.68 -11.97 -4.03
C ALA A 263 3.58 -13.01 -3.73
N GLY A 264 3.63 -14.16 -4.40
CA GLY A 264 2.64 -15.23 -4.25
C GLY A 264 1.66 -15.36 -5.42
N LEU A 265 1.67 -14.44 -6.38
CA LEU A 265 0.81 -14.50 -7.58
C LEU A 265 1.49 -15.15 -8.80
N GLU A 266 2.80 -15.37 -8.72
CA GLU A 266 3.63 -16.01 -9.73
C GLU A 266 4.74 -16.84 -9.07
N GLU A 267 5.56 -17.51 -9.89
CA GLU A 267 6.70 -18.30 -9.42
C GLU A 267 7.81 -17.38 -8.89
N ASP A 268 8.54 -17.84 -7.87
CA ASP A 268 9.53 -17.01 -7.15
C ASP A 268 10.68 -16.57 -8.05
N ASP A 269 11.14 -17.44 -8.97
CA ASP A 269 12.24 -17.09 -9.87
C ASP A 269 11.83 -15.94 -10.82
N THR A 270 10.64 -16.04 -11.43
CA THR A 270 10.11 -14.96 -12.30
C THR A 270 9.76 -13.70 -11.51
N TYR A 271 9.30 -13.84 -10.26
CA TYR A 271 9.10 -12.69 -9.37
C TYR A 271 10.41 -11.94 -9.14
N LEU A 272 11.50 -12.66 -8.87
CA LEU A 272 12.82 -12.09 -8.63
C LEU A 272 13.44 -11.49 -9.90
N GLU A 273 13.18 -12.08 -11.08
CA GLU A 273 13.48 -11.43 -12.36
C GLU A 273 12.76 -10.09 -12.49
N GLY A 274 11.52 -9.98 -12.02
CA GLY A 274 10.78 -8.72 -11.97
C GLY A 274 11.36 -7.70 -11.00
N VAL A 275 11.83 -8.16 -9.83
CA VAL A 275 12.56 -7.32 -8.86
C VAL A 275 13.84 -6.77 -9.48
N GLU A 276 14.63 -7.64 -10.13
CA GLU A 276 15.86 -7.25 -10.84
C GLU A 276 15.57 -6.30 -12.00
N HIS A 277 14.55 -6.58 -12.81
CA HIS A 277 14.14 -5.72 -13.91
C HIS A 277 13.85 -4.29 -13.42
N LEU A 278 13.02 -4.14 -12.39
CA LEU A 278 12.74 -2.84 -11.79
C LEU A 278 14.00 -2.15 -11.23
N ALA A 279 14.81 -2.89 -10.46
CA ALA A 279 16.01 -2.36 -9.86
C ALA A 279 17.02 -1.85 -10.91
N SER A 280 17.18 -2.60 -12.01
CA SER A 280 18.05 -2.23 -13.14
C SER A 280 17.64 -0.93 -13.84
N MET A 281 16.37 -0.53 -13.70
CA MET A 281 15.84 0.72 -14.24
C MET A 281 15.93 1.90 -13.26
N GLY A 282 16.46 1.68 -12.05
CA GLY A 282 16.45 2.68 -10.97
C GLY A 282 15.10 2.80 -10.24
N VAL A 283 14.21 1.83 -10.43
CA VAL A 283 12.88 1.78 -9.78
C VAL A 283 12.98 0.95 -8.52
N VAL A 284 12.58 1.49 -7.37
CA VAL A 284 12.62 0.76 -6.11
C VAL A 284 11.46 -0.24 -6.05
N PRO A 285 11.73 -1.56 -6.01
CA PRO A 285 10.68 -2.57 -5.95
C PRO A 285 10.09 -2.63 -4.54
N ALA A 286 8.79 -2.36 -4.43
CA ALA A 286 8.04 -2.58 -3.20
C ALA A 286 7.56 -4.04 -3.17
N VAL A 287 8.35 -4.91 -2.54
CA VAL A 287 8.05 -6.33 -2.38
C VAL A 287 6.96 -6.49 -1.31
N VAL A 288 5.74 -6.75 -1.76
CA VAL A 288 4.56 -6.87 -0.91
C VAL A 288 4.01 -8.29 -1.04
N PRO A 289 3.80 -9.05 0.05
CA PRO A 289 3.11 -10.33 -0.02
C PRO A 289 1.67 -10.10 -0.47
N PHE A 290 1.15 -11.02 -1.29
CA PHE A 290 -0.25 -10.97 -1.69
C PHE A 290 -1.18 -11.30 -0.52
N TYR A 291 -2.16 -10.43 -0.27
CA TYR A 291 -3.22 -10.63 0.71
C TYR A 291 -4.56 -10.88 0.00
N PRO A 292 -5.12 -12.11 0.06
CA PRO A 292 -6.40 -12.43 -0.56
C PRO A 292 -7.54 -11.88 0.28
N THR A 293 -8.06 -10.71 -0.09
CA THR A 293 -9.19 -10.08 0.60
C THR A 293 -10.50 -10.77 0.24
N SER A 294 -11.46 -10.82 1.18
CA SER A 294 -12.78 -11.47 1.04
C SER A 294 -13.57 -11.01 -0.20
N LEU A 295 -13.42 -9.75 -0.60
CA LEU A 295 -14.13 -9.13 -1.73
C LEU A 295 -13.38 -9.21 -3.07
N SER A 296 -12.18 -9.80 -3.11
CA SER A 296 -11.42 -9.98 -4.36
C SER A 296 -11.87 -11.24 -5.11
N LYS A 297 -11.55 -11.34 -6.41
CA LYS A 297 -11.75 -12.58 -7.19
C LYS A 297 -10.72 -13.68 -6.89
N LEU A 298 -9.73 -13.38 -6.04
CA LEU A 298 -8.70 -14.31 -5.56
C LEU A 298 -8.87 -14.62 -4.06
N ASN A 299 -10.07 -14.43 -3.52
CA ASN A 299 -10.38 -14.59 -2.10
C ASN A 299 -10.16 -16.01 -1.54
N ASP A 300 -10.14 -17.03 -2.41
CA ASP A 300 -9.88 -18.43 -2.05
C ASP A 300 -8.39 -18.81 -2.02
N MET A 301 -7.48 -17.89 -2.37
CA MET A 301 -6.04 -18.13 -2.26
C MET A 301 -5.55 -18.00 -0.82
N ALA A 302 -4.35 -18.52 -0.54
CA ALA A 302 -3.61 -18.26 0.68
C ALA A 302 -2.49 -17.24 0.44
N PRO A 303 -2.13 -16.41 1.43
CA PRO A 303 -0.91 -15.63 1.38
C PRO A 303 0.34 -16.53 1.25
N PRO A 304 1.47 -16.00 0.73
CA PRO A 304 2.74 -16.74 0.75
C PRO A 304 3.16 -17.11 2.18
N SER A 305 3.86 -18.24 2.35
CA SER A 305 4.38 -18.64 3.66
C SER A 305 5.43 -17.65 4.15
N LYS A 306 5.64 -17.59 5.46
CA LYS A 306 6.73 -16.82 6.06
C LYS A 306 8.10 -17.21 5.49
N GLU A 307 8.37 -18.51 5.35
CA GLU A 307 9.66 -19.01 4.84
C GLU A 307 9.88 -18.59 3.39
N ARG A 308 8.81 -18.65 2.58
CA ARG A 308 8.81 -18.16 1.20
C ARG A 308 9.12 -16.66 1.16
N MET A 309 8.45 -15.87 1.99
CA MET A 309 8.69 -14.43 2.05
C MET A 309 10.07 -14.07 2.58
N GLU A 310 10.59 -14.77 3.60
CA GLU A 310 11.95 -14.56 4.13
C GLU A 310 12.99 -14.75 3.00
N ASN A 311 12.86 -15.82 2.20
CA ASN A 311 13.72 -16.07 1.05
C ASN A 311 13.58 -14.99 -0.05
N ILE A 312 12.35 -14.59 -0.39
CA ILE A 312 12.12 -13.52 -1.38
C ILE A 312 12.74 -12.21 -0.90
N TYR A 313 12.54 -11.82 0.35
CA TYR A 313 13.10 -10.57 0.88
C TYR A 313 14.61 -10.57 0.84
N LEU A 314 15.28 -11.63 1.32
CA LEU A 314 16.74 -11.72 1.33
C LEU A 314 17.32 -11.54 -0.09
N LYS A 315 16.81 -12.32 -1.06
CA LYS A 315 17.25 -12.21 -2.46
C LYS A 315 16.91 -10.85 -3.08
N SER A 316 15.74 -10.29 -2.77
CA SER A 316 15.36 -8.97 -3.26
C SER A 316 16.26 -7.87 -2.72
N ILE A 317 16.68 -7.96 -1.45
CA ILE A 317 17.59 -7.00 -0.82
C ILE A 317 18.96 -7.04 -1.49
N ASP A 318 19.49 -8.25 -1.77
CA ASP A 318 20.75 -8.40 -2.50
C ASP A 318 20.69 -7.71 -3.87
N ILE A 319 19.63 -7.97 -4.64
CA ILE A 319 19.38 -7.34 -5.95
C ILE A 319 19.30 -5.80 -5.81
N ILE A 320 18.47 -5.31 -4.88
CA ILE A 320 18.29 -3.85 -4.65
C ILE A 320 19.64 -3.18 -4.34
N ASN A 321 20.47 -3.82 -3.50
CA ASN A 321 21.79 -3.32 -3.14
C ASN A 321 22.76 -3.33 -4.32
N ASP A 322 22.75 -4.38 -5.16
CA ASP A 322 23.61 -4.51 -6.34
C ASP A 322 23.38 -3.38 -7.35
N TYR A 323 22.14 -2.87 -7.45
CA TYR A 323 21.79 -1.70 -8.27
C TYR A 323 21.89 -0.36 -7.53
N GLY A 324 22.39 -0.34 -6.29
CA GLY A 324 22.64 0.89 -5.52
C GLY A 324 21.38 1.62 -5.01
N LEU A 325 20.25 0.91 -4.96
CA LEU A 325 18.99 1.45 -4.45
C LEU A 325 18.89 1.32 -2.93
N ASP A 326 18.13 2.21 -2.31
CA ASP A 326 17.94 2.27 -0.86
C ASP A 326 16.47 2.59 -0.53
N PRO A 327 15.68 1.58 -0.12
CA PRO A 327 14.28 1.75 0.29
C PRO A 327 14.07 2.73 1.45
N PHE A 328 15.09 3.02 2.27
CA PHE A 328 14.98 3.98 3.37
C PHE A 328 15.02 5.44 2.90
N LYS A 329 15.51 5.70 1.68
CA LYS A 329 15.57 7.04 1.07
C LYS A 329 14.26 7.47 0.39
N THR A 330 13.32 6.56 0.17
CA THR A 330 12.01 6.91 -0.41
C THR A 330 11.26 7.87 0.52
N LYS A 331 10.82 9.01 -0.01
CA LYS A 331 10.22 10.11 0.77
C LYS A 331 8.76 9.83 1.12
N ALA A 332 7.99 9.19 0.24
CA ALA A 332 6.57 8.90 0.44
C ALA A 332 6.11 7.59 -0.24
N GLY A 333 4.97 7.07 0.19
CA GLY A 333 4.28 5.92 -0.39
C GLY A 333 4.56 4.61 0.34
N PHE A 334 4.23 3.49 -0.31
CA PHE A 334 4.21 2.17 0.31
C PHE A 334 5.57 1.74 0.89
N ILE A 335 6.66 2.05 0.20
CA ILE A 335 8.03 1.71 0.64
C ILE A 335 8.38 2.50 1.91
N LYS A 336 8.10 3.81 1.92
CA LYS A 336 8.31 4.67 3.09
C LYS A 336 7.54 4.16 4.29
N GLY A 337 6.24 3.90 4.09
CA GLY A 337 5.32 3.45 5.13
C GLY A 337 5.67 2.10 5.72
N GLY A 338 6.15 1.15 4.92
CA GLY A 338 6.68 -0.13 5.38
C GLY A 338 5.66 -1.07 6.05
N ALA A 339 4.41 -0.69 6.24
CA ALA A 339 3.45 -1.50 7.00
C ALA A 339 3.05 -2.82 6.29
N LEU A 340 2.97 -2.79 4.96
CA LEU A 340 2.51 -3.91 4.13
C LEU A 340 3.62 -4.93 3.81
N SER A 341 4.87 -4.66 4.18
CA SER A 341 6.04 -5.48 3.83
C SER A 341 6.99 -5.57 5.02
N ALA A 342 7.61 -6.72 5.25
CA ALA A 342 8.62 -6.87 6.30
C ALA A 342 10.04 -6.51 5.83
N MET A 343 10.22 -6.09 4.57
CA MET A 343 11.53 -5.84 3.96
C MET A 343 12.41 -4.89 4.80
N LYS A 344 11.86 -3.78 5.28
CA LYS A 344 12.64 -2.82 6.09
C LYS A 344 13.11 -3.42 7.41
N GLU A 345 12.27 -4.22 8.06
CA GLU A 345 12.66 -4.93 9.26
C GLU A 345 13.68 -6.04 8.96
N VAL A 346 13.66 -6.65 7.77
CA VAL A 346 14.72 -7.57 7.33
C VAL A 346 16.03 -6.80 7.14
N ILE A 347 16.03 -5.68 6.39
CA ILE A 347 17.25 -4.87 6.16
C ILE A 347 17.88 -4.36 7.46
N GLN A 348 17.09 -3.87 8.41
CA GLN A 348 17.60 -3.35 9.70
C GLN A 348 18.16 -4.44 10.62
N ASN A 349 17.94 -5.72 10.28
CA ASN A 349 18.34 -6.87 11.07
C ASN A 349 19.27 -7.84 10.31
N VAL A 350 19.71 -7.45 9.11
CA VAL A 350 20.91 -7.94 8.42
C VAL A 350 22.06 -7.01 8.79
#